data_AF-A0AB39TJX1-F1
#
_entry.id   AF-A0AB39TJX1-F1
#
_cell.length_a   1.000
_cell.length_b   1.000
_cell.length_c   1.000
_cell.angle_alpha   90.00
_cell.angle_beta   90.00
_cell.angle_gamma   90.00
#
_symmetry.space_group_name_H-M   'P 1'
#
loop_
_entity.id
_entity.type
_entity.pdbx_description
1 polymer ?
#
loop_
_entity_poly.entity_id
_entity_poly.type
_entity_poly.pdbx_seq_one_letter_code
_entity_poly.pdbx_strand_id
1 'polypeptide(L)' 'MTDPEPIPGTDTEQAVRHRVTCRRCHRPLHDPESRILRLGPECRDPAERVARYDVDQEPLPGVD' A
#
# COMPACT_ATOMS: atom_id res chain seq x y z
N MET A 1 10.79 27.58 15.76
CA MET A 1 10.29 26.21 16.00
C MET A 1 11.39 25.28 15.56
N THR A 2 12.07 24.63 16.51
CA THR A 2 13.19 23.72 16.23
C THR A 2 12.62 22.40 15.73
N ASP A 3 13.10 21.94 14.57
CA ASP A 3 12.77 20.60 14.06
C ASP A 3 13.40 19.56 15.01
N PRO A 4 12.65 18.55 15.49
CA PRO A 4 13.17 17.59 16.46
C PRO A 4 14.34 16.80 15.85
N GLU A 5 15.37 16.55 16.66
CA GLU A 5 16.53 15.76 16.24
C GLU A 5 16.07 14.35 15.80
N PRO A 6 16.52 13.85 14.63
CA PRO A 6 16.08 12.56 14.10
C PRO A 6 16.51 11.41 15.01
N ILE A 7 15.70 10.35 15.07
CA ILE A 7 16.01 9.17 15.87
C ILE A 7 17.21 8.45 15.24
N PRO A 8 18.25 8.08 16.00
CA PRO A 8 19.42 7.40 15.45
C PRO A 8 19.02 6.12 14.70
N GLY A 9 19.46 6.00 13.44
CA GLY A 9 19.13 4.89 12.54
C GLY A 9 17.87 5.11 11.69
N THR A 10 17.20 6.26 11.80
CA THR A 10 16.06 6.64 10.95
C THR A 10 16.39 7.68 9.88
N ASP A 11 17.64 8.16 9.86
CA ASP A 11 18.19 9.03 8.82
C ASP A 11 18.23 8.28 7.48
N THR A 12 17.11 8.33 6.77
CA THR A 12 16.97 7.75 5.44
C THR A 12 17.06 8.87 4.43
N GLU A 13 17.93 8.75 3.43
CA GLU A 13 17.96 9.70 2.32
C GLU A 13 16.57 9.80 1.70
N GLN A 14 16.09 11.03 1.47
CA GLN A 14 14.78 11.24 0.84
C GLN A 14 14.80 10.68 -0.57
N ALA A 15 14.31 9.45 -0.74
CA ALA A 15 14.22 8.81 -2.03
C ALA A 15 13.32 9.62 -2.96
N VAL A 16 13.82 9.92 -4.16
CA VAL A 16 13.02 10.53 -5.24
C VAL A 16 11.83 9.62 -5.48
N ARG A 17 10.62 10.08 -5.15
CA ARG A 17 9.39 9.30 -5.34
C ARG A 17 9.24 8.99 -6.82
N HIS A 18 9.49 7.74 -7.22
CA HIS A 18 9.27 7.31 -8.60
C HIS A 18 7.84 7.66 -9.03
N ARG A 19 7.69 8.22 -10.24
CA ARG A 19 6.38 8.46 -10.85
C ARG A 19 5.78 7.09 -11.18
N VAL A 20 4.66 6.76 -10.53
CA VAL A 20 3.89 5.54 -10.78
C VAL A 20 2.71 5.90 -11.66
N THR A 21 2.42 5.08 -12.67
CA THR A 21 1.27 5.25 -13.56
C THR A 21 0.33 4.06 -13.45
N CYS A 22 -0.94 4.28 -13.79
CA CYS A 22 -1.94 3.22 -13.86
C CYS A 22 -1.60 2.23 -14.98
N ARG A 23 -1.59 0.93 -14.70
CA ARG A 23 -1.32 -0.12 -15.71
C ARG A 23 -2.37 -0.24 -16.81
N ARG A 24 -3.55 0.39 -16.64
CA ARG A 24 -4.66 0.37 -17.63
C ARG A 24 -4.73 1.65 -18.44
N CYS A 25 -4.86 2.80 -17.79
CA CYS A 25 -5.05 4.10 -18.47
C CYS A 25 -3.78 4.95 -18.57
N HIS A 26 -2.65 4.50 -18.02
CA HIS A 26 -1.35 5.18 -17.99
C HIS A 26 -1.33 6.57 -17.34
N ARG A 27 -2.42 6.99 -16.69
CA ARG A 27 -2.46 8.25 -15.93
C ARG A 27 -1.55 8.19 -14.69
N PRO A 28 -0.95 9.33 -14.29
CA PRO A 28 -0.12 9.40 -13.10
C PRO A 28 -0.94 9.13 -11.83
N LEU A 29 -0.35 8.38 -10.90
CA LEU A 29 -0.97 8.01 -9.62
C LEU A 29 -0.29 8.71 -8.45
N HIS A 30 -1.11 9.40 -7.66
CA HIS A 30 -0.68 10.22 -6.52
C HIS A 30 -1.04 9.58 -5.19
N ASP A 31 -2.23 8.97 -5.12
CA ASP A 31 -2.75 8.30 -3.93
C ASP A 31 -1.92 7.04 -3.59
N PRO A 32 -1.60 6.78 -2.30
CA PRO A 32 -0.79 5.64 -1.89
C PRO A 32 -1.35 4.28 -2.32
N GLU A 33 -2.65 4.04 -2.15
CA GLU A 33 -3.29 2.77 -2.47
C GLU A 33 -3.25 2.51 -3.98
N SER A 34 -3.55 3.54 -4.78
CA SER A 34 -3.46 3.49 -6.23
C SER A 34 -2.02 3.18 -6.69
N ARG A 35 -1.01 3.78 -6.06
CA ARG A 35 0.41 3.52 -6.35
C ARG A 35 0.81 2.08 -6.01
N ILE A 36 0.35 1.53 -4.89
CA ILE A 36 0.61 0.14 -4.46
C ILE A 36 0.00 -0.83 -5.47
N LEU A 37 -1.26 -0.61 -5.86
CA LEU A 37 -1.98 -1.49 -6.79
C LEU A 37 -1.63 -1.26 -8.26
N ARG A 38 -0.86 -0.20 -8.57
CA ARG A 38 -0.61 0.30 -9.94
C ARG A 38 -1.90 0.44 -10.76
N LEU A 39 -2.98 0.82 -10.11
CA LEU A 39 -4.32 0.95 -10.67
C LEU A 39 -5.01 2.18 -10.06
N GLY A 40 -5.39 3.11 -10.94
CA GLY A 40 -6.20 4.27 -10.54
C GLY A 40 -7.62 3.85 -10.14
N PRO A 41 -8.31 4.65 -9.31
CA PRO A 41 -9.65 4.33 -8.81
C PRO A 41 -10.66 4.13 -9.93
N GLU A 42 -10.54 4.88 -11.04
CA GLU A 42 -11.40 4.72 -12.21
C GLU A 42 -11.18 3.41 -12.99
N CYS A 43 -10.02 2.78 -12.82
CA CYS A 43 -9.63 1.56 -13.52
C CYS A 43 -9.73 0.32 -12.63
N ARG A 44 -9.92 0.49 -11.33
CA ARG A 44 -9.99 -0.58 -10.36
C ARG A 44 -11.36 -1.23 -10.43
N ASP A 45 -11.36 -2.56 -10.51
CA ASP A 45 -12.61 -3.30 -10.44
C ASP A 45 -13.03 -3.43 -8.96
N PRO A 46 -14.21 -2.95 -8.56
CA PRO A 46 -14.70 -3.11 -7.18
C PRO A 46 -14.98 -4.58 -6.81
N ALA A 47 -14.98 -5.50 -7.77
CA ALA A 47 -15.08 -6.95 -7.56
C ALA A 47 -13.72 -7.63 -7.29
N GLU A 48 -12.57 -6.97 -7.48
CA GLU A 48 -11.27 -7.42 -6.91
C GLU A 48 -11.21 -7.24 -5.38
N ARG A 49 -12.36 -7.23 -4.71
CA ARG A 49 -12.43 -7.37 -3.26
C ARG A 49 -11.80 -8.71 -2.91
N VAL A 50 -10.67 -8.61 -2.21
CA VAL A 50 -9.82 -9.67 -1.65
C VAL A 50 -10.51 -11.03 -1.68
N ALA A 51 -9.94 -11.97 -2.45
CA ALA A 51 -10.46 -13.33 -2.52
C ALA A 51 -10.61 -13.87 -1.09
N ARG A 52 -11.86 -14.10 -0.69
CA ARG A 52 -12.17 -14.78 0.56
C ARG A 52 -12.07 -16.27 0.29
N TYR A 53 -11.12 -16.90 0.93
CA TYR A 53 -10.99 -18.34 0.92
C TYR A 53 -11.68 -18.88 2.16
N ASP A 54 -12.66 -19.76 1.96
CA ASP A 54 -13.22 -20.56 3.04
C ASP A 54 -12.22 -21.70 3.29
N VAL A 55 -11.42 -21.55 4.34
CA VAL A 55 -10.36 -22.49 4.72
C VAL A 55 -10.51 -22.80 6.20
N ASP A 56 -10.38 -24.08 6.55
CA ASP A 56 -10.32 -24.50 7.94
C ASP A 56 -9.05 -23.95 8.59
N GLN A 57 -9.24 -22.94 9.46
CA GLN A 57 -8.17 -22.35 10.25
C GLN A 57 -8.05 -23.13 11.55
N GLU A 58 -6.86 -23.68 11.83
CA GLU A 58 -6.55 -24.24 13.14
C GLU A 58 -6.58 -23.11 14.19
N PRO A 59 -7.28 -23.27 15.32
CA PRO A 59 -7.29 -22.26 16.37
C PRO A 59 -5.89 -22.05 16.96
N LEU A 60 -5.59 -20.80 17.30
CA LEU A 60 -4.34 -20.48 17.98
C LEU A 60 -4.33 -21.11 19.38
N PRO A 61 -3.17 -21.56 19.89
CA PRO A 61 -3.10 -22.10 21.24
C PRO A 61 -3.46 -21.03 22.28
N GLY A 62 -4.36 -21.38 23.21
CA GLY A 62 -4.79 -20.51 24.31
C GLY A 62 -5.97 -19.57 24.00
N VAL A 63 -6.64 -19.74 22.85
CA VAL A 63 -7.97 -19.17 22.62
C VAL A 63 -9.04 -20.23 22.85
N ASP A 64 -9.51 -20.34 24.10
CA ASP A 64 -10.74 -21.05 24.49
C ASP A 64 -11.82 -20.01 24.89
#